data_AF-A0A5N1KX29-F1
#
_entry.id   AF-A0A5N1KX29-F1
#
_cell.length_a   1.000
_cell.length_b   1.000
_cell.length_c   1.000
_cell.angle_alpha   90.00
_cell.angle_beta   90.00
_cell.angle_gamma   90.00
#
_symmetry.space_group_name_H-M   'P 1'
#
loop_
_entity.id
_entity.type
_entity.pdbx_description
1 polymer ?
#
loop_
_entity_poly.entity_id
_entity_poly.type
_entity_poly.pdbx_seq_one_letter_code
_entity_poly.pdbx_strand_id
1 'polypeptide(L)'
;MSTLTGTGSRFSFDRQDMMVFILVMSLTGLQNAFTEILPEFTVGPLELGVGGFIFIPIVLVLLFRTYWAALAVPVGEIVFGEILLGEFDGLGAMEGLILIPVCYYFAAKLLQDPENTTQLAIVVFIAEALEEFFATSIDIGKVYVGVEELEAVPGLPESIVVLEGVDFITQMLITGIIFGVVPALYLYPKLHGKVEPLLGMEPFEGERGAPMRRGFSGKALLAVLVAFPLAFVAEAASEVGGAINVVWEPEFLAMYGQNYIAVPIVISAVVAAVIWYRATQTADQ
;
A
#
# COMPACT_ATOMS: atom_id res chain seq x y z
N MET A 1 -24.82 -0.74 -31.23
CA MET A 1 -23.61 -0.19 -31.89
C MET A 1 -23.60 1.32 -31.63
N SER A 2 -23.05 1.72 -30.48
CA SER A 2 -22.76 3.13 -30.17
C SER A 2 -21.30 3.16 -29.75
N THR A 3 -20.48 3.72 -30.63
CA THR A 3 -19.07 4.01 -30.43
C THR A 3 -18.95 5.10 -29.37
N LEU A 4 -18.69 4.71 -28.13
CA LEU A 4 -18.19 5.62 -27.11
C LEU A 4 -16.67 5.80 -27.31
N THR A 5 -16.32 6.62 -28.30
CA THR A 5 -15.05 7.35 -28.29
C THR A 5 -15.14 8.43 -27.21
N GLY A 6 -15.02 8.01 -25.95
CA GLY A 6 -14.84 8.89 -24.82
C GLY A 6 -13.35 9.00 -24.51
N THR A 7 -12.77 10.14 -24.82
CA THR A 7 -11.52 10.62 -24.20
C THR A 7 -11.76 10.76 -22.70
N GLY A 8 -11.71 9.66 -21.97
CA GLY A 8 -11.79 9.65 -20.51
C GLY A 8 -10.60 10.40 -19.94
N SER A 9 -10.87 11.36 -19.04
CA SER A 9 -9.85 11.95 -18.18
C SER A 9 -9.08 10.82 -17.52
N ARG A 10 -7.73 10.86 -17.57
CA ARG A 10 -6.87 9.82 -16.96
C ARG A 10 -7.02 9.71 -15.43
N PHE A 11 -7.80 10.61 -14.83
CA PHE A 11 -8.13 10.69 -13.41
C PHE A 11 -9.65 10.83 -13.17
N SER A 12 -10.51 10.39 -14.09
CA SER A 12 -11.92 10.25 -13.69
C SER A 12 -12.00 9.21 -12.58
N PHE A 13 -12.67 9.58 -11.49
CA PHE A 13 -13.06 8.67 -10.42
C PHE A 13 -14.56 8.48 -10.56
N ASP A 14 -14.94 7.45 -11.31
CA ASP A 14 -16.35 7.16 -11.53
C ASP A 14 -16.91 6.25 -10.43
N ARG A 15 -18.18 5.87 -10.57
CA ARG A 15 -18.85 4.99 -9.61
C ARG A 15 -18.14 3.63 -9.49
N GLN A 16 -17.60 3.10 -10.58
CA GLN A 16 -16.92 1.81 -10.60
C GLN A 16 -15.55 1.90 -9.93
N ASP A 17 -14.79 2.95 -10.24
CA ASP A 17 -13.52 3.24 -9.57
C ASP A 17 -13.71 3.37 -8.05
N MET A 18 -14.81 4.00 -7.61
CA MET A 18 -15.14 4.10 -6.19
C MET A 18 -15.46 2.75 -5.54
N MET A 19 -16.23 1.89 -6.22
CA MET A 19 -16.53 0.55 -5.71
C MET A 19 -15.26 -0.30 -5.62
N VAL A 20 -14.40 -0.25 -6.64
CA VAL A 20 -13.11 -0.94 -6.65
C VAL A 20 -12.21 -0.41 -5.54
N PHE A 21 -12.11 0.91 -5.40
CA PHE A 21 -11.31 1.54 -4.36
C PHE A 21 -11.74 1.08 -2.96
N ILE A 22 -13.04 1.15 -2.65
CA ILE A 22 -13.56 0.74 -1.35
C ILE A 22 -13.32 -0.76 -1.11
N LEU A 23 -13.56 -1.60 -2.11
CA LEU A 23 -13.35 -3.05 -2.00
C LEU A 23 -11.88 -3.37 -1.68
N VAL A 24 -10.95 -2.83 -2.48
CA VAL A 24 -9.52 -3.08 -2.29
C VAL A 24 -9.06 -2.52 -0.95
N MET A 25 -9.40 -1.28 -0.64
CA MET A 25 -9.06 -0.63 0.63
C MET A 25 -9.55 -1.44 1.83
N SER A 26 -10.79 -1.93 1.80
CA SER A 26 -11.33 -2.73 2.90
C SER A 26 -10.69 -4.12 3.05
N LEU A 27 -10.37 -4.79 1.93
CA LEU A 27 -9.77 -6.12 1.96
C LEU A 27 -8.29 -6.06 2.35
N THR A 28 -7.55 -5.07 1.86
CA THR A 28 -6.19 -4.78 2.31
C THR A 28 -6.19 -4.42 3.79
N GLY A 29 -7.07 -3.52 4.22
CA GLY A 29 -7.12 -3.17 5.64
C GLY A 29 -7.44 -4.35 6.56
N LEU A 30 -8.38 -5.22 6.16
CA LEU A 30 -8.69 -6.43 6.91
C LEU A 30 -7.53 -7.43 6.94
N GLN A 31 -6.76 -7.55 5.85
CA GLN A 31 -5.59 -8.41 5.85
C GLN A 31 -4.56 -7.90 6.85
N ASN A 32 -4.31 -6.59 6.89
CA ASN A 32 -3.26 -6.00 7.72
C ASN A 32 -3.62 -6.19 9.19
N ALA A 33 -4.87 -5.91 9.56
CA ALA A 33 -5.36 -6.21 10.91
C ALA A 33 -5.22 -7.70 11.31
N PHE A 34 -5.17 -8.62 10.34
CA PHE A 34 -4.92 -10.04 10.60
C PHE A 34 -3.44 -10.41 10.60
N THR A 35 -2.58 -9.74 9.84
CA THR A 35 -1.14 -10.01 9.86
C THR A 35 -0.52 -9.53 11.16
N GLU A 36 -1.02 -8.44 11.73
CA GLU A 36 -0.62 -7.90 13.05
C GLU A 36 -0.85 -8.85 14.23
N ILE A 37 -1.75 -9.83 14.10
CA ILE A 37 -1.97 -10.85 15.13
C ILE A 37 -1.14 -12.11 14.91
N LEU A 38 -0.40 -12.22 13.80
CA LEU A 38 0.44 -13.38 13.53
C LEU A 38 1.70 -13.32 14.39
N PRO A 39 2.17 -14.46 14.91
CA PRO A 39 3.39 -14.48 15.70
C PRO A 39 4.62 -14.30 14.80
N GLU A 40 5.57 -13.52 15.28
CA GLU A 40 6.92 -13.41 14.72
C GLU A 40 7.87 -14.39 15.40
N PHE A 41 8.78 -14.99 14.63
CA PHE A 41 9.76 -15.93 15.14
C PHE A 41 11.16 -15.34 15.07
N THR A 42 11.75 -15.02 16.22
CA THR A 42 13.14 -14.56 16.29
C THR A 42 14.11 -15.74 16.25
N VAL A 43 14.97 -15.80 15.23
CA VAL A 43 16.06 -16.78 15.11
C VAL A 43 17.39 -16.03 15.07
N GLY A 44 17.92 -15.71 16.26
CA GLY A 44 19.14 -14.90 16.38
C GLY A 44 18.85 -13.42 16.07
N PRO A 45 19.61 -12.76 15.18
CA PRO A 45 19.31 -11.41 14.73
C PRO A 45 18.23 -11.35 13.63
N LEU A 46 17.61 -12.50 13.29
CA LEU A 46 16.62 -12.60 12.23
C LEU A 46 15.23 -12.60 12.83
N GLU A 47 14.39 -11.69 12.35
CA GLU A 47 12.96 -11.68 12.63
C GLU A 47 12.25 -12.35 11.46
N LEU A 48 11.69 -13.53 11.70
CA LEU A 48 10.94 -14.28 10.70
C LEU A 48 9.46 -14.00 10.94
N GLY A 49 8.98 -12.92 10.35
CA GLY A 49 7.59 -12.51 10.33
C GLY A 49 6.93 -12.73 8.97
N VAL A 50 5.61 -12.55 8.93
CA VAL A 50 4.89 -12.38 7.65
C VAL A 50 4.61 -10.89 7.53
N GLY A 51 5.40 -10.20 6.70
CA GLY A 51 5.23 -8.75 6.49
C GLY A 51 3.85 -8.40 5.92
N GLY A 52 3.26 -9.30 5.14
CA GLY A 52 1.89 -9.11 4.67
C GLY A 52 1.32 -10.27 3.87
N PHE A 53 0.02 -10.22 3.60
CA PHE A 53 -0.64 -11.13 2.68
C PHE A 53 -0.74 -10.54 1.28
N ILE A 54 0.39 -10.09 0.70
CA ILE A 54 0.44 -9.33 -0.57
C ILE A 54 -0.42 -9.93 -1.69
N PHE A 55 -0.61 -11.25 -1.74
CA PHE A 55 -1.51 -11.90 -2.69
C PHE A 55 -2.92 -11.31 -2.75
N ILE A 56 -3.49 -10.80 -1.65
CA ILE A 56 -4.83 -10.21 -1.65
C ILE A 56 -4.84 -8.89 -2.42
N PRO A 57 -4.08 -7.85 -2.02
CA PRO A 57 -4.09 -6.58 -2.75
C PRO A 57 -3.60 -6.74 -4.18
N ILE A 58 -2.51 -7.47 -4.43
CA ILE A 58 -1.96 -7.58 -5.79
C ILE A 58 -2.92 -8.31 -6.73
N VAL A 59 -3.63 -9.35 -6.28
CA VAL A 59 -4.61 -10.04 -7.12
C VAL A 59 -5.74 -9.08 -7.49
N LEU A 60 -6.25 -8.29 -6.55
CA LEU A 60 -7.30 -7.32 -6.85
C LEU A 60 -6.81 -6.24 -7.83
N VAL A 61 -5.57 -5.75 -7.66
CA VAL A 61 -4.97 -4.80 -8.60
C VAL A 61 -4.81 -5.43 -9.99
N LEU A 62 -4.45 -6.71 -10.09
CA LEU A 62 -4.35 -7.43 -11.36
C LEU A 62 -5.71 -7.67 -12.03
N LEU A 63 -6.78 -7.84 -11.26
CA LEU A 63 -8.14 -8.00 -11.77
C LEU A 63 -8.69 -6.68 -12.33
N PHE A 64 -8.59 -5.60 -11.55
CA PHE A 64 -9.21 -4.32 -11.92
C PHE A 64 -8.32 -3.44 -12.79
N ARG A 65 -6.99 -3.54 -12.66
CA ARG A 65 -5.97 -2.85 -13.46
C ARG A 65 -6.12 -1.33 -13.55
N THR A 66 -6.76 -0.71 -12.56
CA THR A 66 -6.86 0.75 -12.42
C THR A 66 -5.79 1.25 -11.46
N TYR A 67 -5.38 2.52 -11.64
CA TYR A 67 -4.52 3.16 -10.66
C TYR A 67 -5.22 3.31 -9.30
N TRP A 68 -6.53 3.51 -9.29
CA TRP A 68 -7.34 3.61 -8.08
C TRP A 68 -7.33 2.32 -7.25
N ALA A 69 -7.33 1.13 -7.90
CA ALA A 69 -7.14 -0.13 -7.19
C ALA A 69 -5.78 -0.18 -6.49
N ALA A 70 -4.71 0.27 -7.16
CA ALA A 70 -3.37 0.28 -6.58
C ALA A 70 -3.25 1.33 -5.44
N LEU A 71 -3.87 2.51 -5.60
CA LEU A 71 -3.92 3.55 -4.56
C LEU A 71 -4.68 3.10 -3.32
N ALA A 72 -5.71 2.28 -3.49
CA ALA A 72 -6.51 1.76 -2.38
C ALA A 72 -5.72 0.84 -1.44
N VAL A 73 -4.63 0.23 -1.91
CA VAL A 73 -3.79 -0.68 -1.11
C VAL A 73 -3.21 0.04 0.11
N PRO A 74 -2.33 1.05 -0.03
CA PRO A 74 -1.77 1.76 1.13
C PRO A 74 -2.84 2.54 1.92
N VAL A 75 -3.95 2.95 1.29
CA VAL A 75 -5.04 3.59 2.05
C VAL A 75 -5.72 2.59 3.00
N GLY A 76 -5.85 1.32 2.61
CA GLY A 76 -6.35 0.26 3.49
C GLY A 76 -5.42 0.01 4.67
N GLU A 77 -4.13 -0.04 4.39
CA GLU A 77 -3.08 -0.14 5.39
C GLU A 77 -3.11 1.02 6.39
N ILE A 78 -3.11 2.26 5.91
CA ILE A 78 -3.17 3.45 6.78
C ILE A 78 -4.44 3.43 7.66
N VAL A 79 -5.60 3.10 7.08
CA VAL A 79 -6.86 3.16 7.84
C VAL A 79 -6.97 2.06 8.90
N PHE A 80 -6.52 0.84 8.59
CA PHE A 80 -6.77 -0.33 9.43
C PHE A 80 -5.53 -0.87 10.15
N GLY A 81 -4.36 -0.80 9.52
CA GLY A 81 -3.07 -1.17 10.10
C GLY A 81 -2.54 -0.06 11.01
N GLU A 82 -2.65 1.20 10.60
CA GLU A 82 -2.06 2.29 11.39
C GLU A 82 -3.09 3.01 12.28
N ILE A 83 -4.08 3.70 11.70
CA ILE A 83 -5.01 4.58 12.44
C ILE A 83 -5.85 3.80 13.44
N LEU A 84 -6.34 2.61 13.06
CA LEU A 84 -7.20 1.81 13.92
C LEU A 84 -6.45 1.18 15.09
N LEU A 85 -5.18 0.79 14.87
CA LEU A 85 -4.32 0.24 15.91
C LEU A 85 -3.68 1.33 16.78
N GLY A 86 -3.71 2.57 16.31
CA GLY A 86 -3.20 3.73 17.03
C GLY A 86 -1.73 4.01 16.78
N GLU A 87 -1.16 3.45 15.70
CA GLU A 87 0.26 3.49 15.35
C GLU A 87 0.49 4.37 14.11
N PHE A 88 -0.35 5.39 13.91
CA PHE A 88 -0.29 6.25 12.73
C PHE A 88 0.91 7.20 12.76
N ASP A 89 1.87 6.94 11.87
CA ASP A 89 3.15 7.68 11.79
C ASP A 89 3.06 8.97 10.95
N GLY A 90 1.92 9.27 10.33
CA GLY A 90 1.70 10.56 9.69
C GLY A 90 2.51 10.78 8.41
N LEU A 91 3.73 11.31 8.54
CA LEU A 91 4.61 11.52 7.39
C LEU A 91 5.26 10.22 6.92
N GLY A 92 5.56 9.25 7.81
CA GLY A 92 6.12 7.99 7.34
C GLY A 92 5.11 7.12 6.59
N ALA A 93 3.83 7.20 6.96
CA ALA A 93 2.71 6.63 6.20
C ALA A 93 2.68 7.08 4.71
N MET A 94 3.31 8.23 4.38
CA MET A 94 3.38 8.72 3.01
C MET A 94 4.31 7.89 2.13
N GLU A 95 5.27 7.16 2.69
CA GLU A 95 6.15 6.27 1.95
C GLU A 95 5.32 5.25 1.15
N GLY A 96 4.57 4.42 1.88
CA GLY A 96 3.68 3.41 1.29
C GLY A 96 2.63 4.04 0.37
N LEU A 97 2.03 5.16 0.79
CA LEU A 97 1.02 5.88 0.00
C LEU A 97 1.54 6.36 -1.37
N ILE A 98 2.82 6.68 -1.48
CA ILE A 98 3.42 7.19 -2.71
C ILE A 98 4.00 6.05 -3.56
N LEU A 99 4.67 5.07 -2.93
CA LEU A 99 5.41 4.01 -3.63
C LEU A 99 4.52 2.84 -4.06
N ILE A 100 3.71 2.28 -3.15
CA ILE A 100 2.91 1.08 -3.42
C ILE A 100 2.03 1.26 -4.66
N PRO A 101 1.29 2.39 -4.86
CA PRO A 101 0.38 2.51 -5.99
C PRO A 101 1.10 2.51 -7.33
N VAL A 102 2.26 3.17 -7.42
CA VAL A 102 3.03 3.24 -8.67
C VAL A 102 3.74 1.92 -8.96
N CYS A 103 4.26 1.24 -7.95
CA CYS A 103 4.92 -0.07 -8.07
C CYS A 103 3.92 -1.14 -8.50
N TYR A 104 2.77 -1.22 -7.82
CA TYR A 104 1.73 -2.22 -8.11
C TYR A 104 1.10 -1.96 -9.47
N TYR A 105 0.82 -0.70 -9.80
CA TYR A 105 0.30 -0.36 -11.11
C TYR A 105 1.31 -0.68 -12.23
N PHE A 106 2.60 -0.42 -12.01
CA PHE A 106 3.65 -0.80 -12.96
C PHE A 106 3.70 -2.33 -13.14
N ALA A 107 3.74 -3.09 -12.04
CA ALA A 107 3.77 -4.56 -12.08
C ALA A 107 2.53 -5.12 -12.79
N ALA A 108 1.33 -4.63 -12.45
CA ALA A 108 0.08 -5.09 -13.05
C ALA A 108 0.01 -4.85 -14.56
N LYS A 109 0.69 -3.82 -15.08
CA LYS A 109 0.81 -3.62 -16.53
C LYS A 109 1.65 -4.68 -17.20
N LEU A 110 2.63 -5.30 -16.52
CA LEU A 110 3.47 -6.35 -17.10
C LEU A 110 2.71 -7.66 -17.33
N LEU A 111 1.56 -7.89 -16.69
CA LEU A 111 0.67 -9.01 -16.98
C LEU A 111 -0.06 -8.76 -18.32
N GLN A 112 0.14 -9.67 -19.28
CA GLN A 112 -0.39 -9.55 -20.65
C GLN A 112 -1.19 -10.79 -21.06
N ASP A 113 -0.84 -11.96 -20.53
CA ASP A 113 -1.56 -13.22 -20.68
C ASP A 113 -2.09 -13.67 -19.30
N PRO A 114 -3.39 -13.44 -19.00
CA PRO A 114 -4.03 -13.85 -17.74
C PRO A 114 -4.00 -15.36 -17.48
N GLU A 115 -3.87 -16.18 -18.52
CA GLU A 115 -3.81 -17.64 -18.41
C GLU A 115 -2.39 -18.14 -18.12
N ASN A 116 -1.38 -17.28 -18.29
CA ASN A 116 0.01 -17.63 -18.09
C ASN A 116 0.40 -17.54 -16.60
N THR A 117 0.41 -18.69 -15.93
CA THR A 117 0.80 -18.80 -14.52
C THR A 117 2.25 -18.36 -14.26
N THR A 118 3.16 -18.55 -15.20
CA THR A 118 4.55 -18.07 -15.06
C THR A 118 4.59 -16.54 -15.08
N GLN A 119 3.85 -15.91 -15.99
CA GLN A 119 3.78 -14.45 -16.04
C GLN A 119 3.13 -13.89 -14.77
N LEU A 120 2.04 -14.51 -14.31
CA LEU A 120 1.38 -14.16 -13.05
C LEU A 120 2.36 -14.25 -11.87
N ALA A 121 3.10 -15.35 -11.73
CA ALA A 121 4.10 -15.51 -10.68
C ALA A 121 5.18 -14.42 -10.72
N ILE A 122 5.73 -14.13 -11.90
CA ILE A 122 6.75 -13.09 -12.05
C ILE A 122 6.18 -11.71 -11.70
N VAL A 123 4.95 -11.41 -12.11
CA VAL A 123 4.34 -10.09 -11.85
C VAL A 123 4.08 -9.87 -10.36
N VAL A 124 3.57 -10.89 -9.66
CA VAL A 124 3.36 -10.83 -8.20
C VAL A 124 4.71 -10.66 -7.48
N PHE A 125 5.72 -11.43 -7.87
CA PHE A 125 7.06 -11.30 -7.31
C PHE A 125 7.70 -9.93 -7.61
N ILE A 126 7.47 -9.34 -8.79
CA ILE A 126 7.96 -8.00 -9.13
C ILE A 126 7.26 -6.92 -8.30
N ALA A 127 5.96 -7.08 -8.00
CA ALA A 127 5.24 -6.12 -7.18
C ALA A 127 5.87 -6.02 -5.79
N GLU A 128 6.04 -7.18 -5.13
CA GLU A 128 6.77 -7.30 -3.86
C GLU A 128 8.19 -6.75 -3.98
N ALA A 129 8.96 -7.22 -4.97
CA ALA A 129 10.37 -6.86 -5.10
C ALA A 129 10.59 -5.36 -5.31
N LEU A 130 9.62 -4.65 -5.90
CA LEU A 130 9.71 -3.20 -6.04
C LEU A 130 9.40 -2.48 -4.73
N GLU A 131 8.33 -2.89 -4.05
CA GLU A 131 7.94 -2.36 -2.74
C GLU A 131 9.08 -2.52 -1.74
N GLU A 132 9.51 -3.77 -1.51
CA GLU A 132 10.53 -4.14 -0.54
C GLU A 132 11.89 -3.51 -0.88
N PHE A 133 12.27 -3.47 -2.16
CA PHE A 133 13.56 -2.86 -2.56
C PHE A 133 13.60 -1.36 -2.27
N PHE A 134 12.49 -0.65 -2.53
CA PHE A 134 12.46 0.79 -2.26
C PHE A 134 12.33 1.08 -0.77
N ALA A 135 11.55 0.29 -0.02
CA ALA A 135 11.46 0.39 1.43
C ALA A 135 12.83 0.20 2.10
N THR A 136 13.48 -0.94 1.85
CA THR A 136 14.86 -1.20 2.31
C THR A 136 15.83 -0.08 1.92
N SER A 137 15.70 0.48 0.70
CA SER A 137 16.56 1.59 0.26
C SER A 137 16.29 2.88 1.03
N ILE A 138 15.03 3.16 1.37
CA ILE A 138 14.63 4.31 2.17
C ILE A 138 15.07 4.12 3.62
N ASP A 139 14.86 2.96 4.22
CA ASP A 139 15.26 2.65 5.59
C ASP A 139 16.77 2.77 5.80
N ILE A 140 17.56 2.22 4.88
CA ILE A 140 19.01 2.43 4.90
C ILE A 140 19.34 3.91 4.74
N GLY A 141 18.69 4.61 3.80
CA GLY A 141 19.00 5.99 3.48
C GLY A 141 18.62 6.99 4.59
N LYS A 142 17.48 6.80 5.26
CA LYS A 142 16.94 7.72 6.28
C LYS A 142 17.83 7.72 7.51
N VAL A 143 18.40 6.57 7.85
CA VAL A 143 19.40 6.41 8.90
C VAL A 143 20.61 7.34 8.67
N TYR A 144 21.13 7.43 7.44
CA TYR A 144 22.25 8.33 7.12
C TYR A 144 21.89 9.83 7.15
N VAL A 145 20.60 10.17 7.08
CA VAL A 145 20.13 11.56 7.10
C VAL A 145 19.69 12.00 8.50
N GLY A 146 19.10 11.09 9.29
CA GLY A 146 18.38 11.41 10.52
C GLY A 146 19.21 11.40 11.80
N VAL A 147 20.36 10.70 11.83
CA VAL A 147 21.01 10.39 13.12
C VAL A 147 22.47 10.88 13.16
N GLU A 148 22.70 12.06 13.75
CA GLU A 148 24.04 12.59 14.05
C GLU A 148 24.82 11.68 15.03
N GLU A 149 24.12 10.84 15.80
CA GLU A 149 24.68 9.93 16.82
C GLU A 149 25.28 8.63 16.24
N LEU A 150 25.04 8.31 14.96
CA LEU A 150 25.61 7.10 14.32
C LEU A 150 27.14 7.14 14.22
N GLU A 151 27.71 8.34 14.09
CA GLU A 151 29.17 8.51 14.08
C GLU A 151 29.80 8.23 15.46
N ALA A 152 28.99 8.16 16.52
CA ALA A 152 29.47 7.91 17.89
C ALA A 152 29.65 6.42 18.21
N VAL A 153 29.05 5.51 17.43
CA VAL A 153 29.11 4.05 17.65
C VAL A 153 29.71 3.34 16.42
N PRO A 154 30.97 2.88 16.49
CA PRO A 154 31.61 2.15 15.40
C PRO A 154 30.85 0.88 15.03
N GLY A 155 30.54 0.70 13.73
CA GLY A 155 29.89 -0.49 13.20
C GLY A 155 28.35 -0.43 13.13
N LEU A 156 27.73 0.64 13.67
CA LEU A 156 26.28 0.78 13.66
C LEU A 156 25.71 0.99 12.24
N PRO A 157 26.27 1.87 11.38
CA PRO A 157 25.80 2.01 10.01
C PRO A 157 25.93 0.72 9.19
N GLU A 158 27.04 -0.01 9.34
CA GLU A 158 27.26 -1.28 8.66
C GLU A 158 26.28 -2.35 9.13
N SER A 159 25.93 -2.35 10.42
CA SER A 159 24.95 -3.29 10.97
C SER A 159 23.55 -3.07 10.39
N ILE A 160 23.13 -1.82 10.20
CA ILE A 160 21.83 -1.48 9.62
C ILE A 160 21.73 -2.01 8.19
N VAL A 161 22.72 -1.73 7.35
CA VAL A 161 22.75 -2.25 5.96
C VAL A 161 22.64 -3.78 5.93
N VAL A 162 23.27 -4.47 6.88
CA VAL A 162 23.18 -5.93 6.98
C VAL A 162 21.81 -6.38 7.46
N LEU A 163 21.23 -5.74 8.48
CA LEU A 163 19.92 -6.09 9.02
C LEU A 163 18.83 -5.88 7.96
N GLU A 164 18.76 -4.69 7.38
CA GLU A 164 17.81 -4.34 6.31
C GLU A 164 17.98 -5.25 5.08
N GLY A 165 19.22 -5.53 4.68
CA GLY A 165 19.49 -6.42 3.55
C GLY A 165 19.09 -7.88 3.80
N VAL A 166 19.13 -8.33 5.06
CA VAL A 166 18.70 -9.68 5.43
C VAL A 166 17.18 -9.76 5.59
N ASP A 167 16.56 -8.70 6.10
CA ASP A 167 15.10 -8.59 6.15
C ASP A 167 14.51 -8.62 4.74
N PHE A 168 15.04 -7.80 3.81
CA PHE A 168 14.69 -7.84 2.38
C PHE A 168 14.66 -9.26 1.81
N ILE A 169 15.72 -10.06 2.05
CA ILE A 169 15.80 -11.44 1.53
C ILE A 169 14.73 -12.33 2.17
N THR A 170 14.49 -12.14 3.46
CA THR A 170 13.52 -12.91 4.24
C THR A 170 12.09 -12.58 3.81
N GLN A 171 11.75 -11.31 3.65
CA GLN A 171 10.46 -10.85 3.14
C GLN A 171 10.23 -11.36 1.72
N MET A 172 11.21 -11.25 0.82
CA MET A 172 11.09 -11.79 -0.53
C MET A 172 10.82 -13.30 -0.56
N LEU A 173 11.35 -14.07 0.40
CA LEU A 173 11.09 -15.50 0.51
C LEU A 173 9.71 -15.77 1.12
N ILE A 174 9.40 -15.18 2.25
CA ILE A 174 8.19 -15.46 3.02
C ILE A 174 7.00 -14.74 2.41
N THR A 175 7.03 -13.42 2.42
CA THR A 175 5.97 -12.54 1.90
C THR A 175 5.89 -12.63 0.38
N GLY A 176 7.00 -12.47 -0.34
CA GLY A 176 7.02 -12.51 -1.81
C GLY A 176 6.63 -13.85 -2.43
N ILE A 177 7.20 -14.98 -1.94
CA ILE A 177 6.96 -16.30 -2.54
C ILE A 177 5.86 -17.08 -1.82
N ILE A 178 6.01 -17.32 -0.51
CA ILE A 178 5.11 -18.22 0.24
C ILE A 178 3.72 -17.61 0.40
N PHE A 179 3.64 -16.34 0.80
CA PHE A 179 2.38 -15.62 1.00
C PHE A 179 2.00 -14.70 -0.16
N GLY A 180 2.83 -14.57 -1.18
CA GLY A 180 2.55 -13.78 -2.38
C GLY A 180 2.25 -14.68 -3.58
N VAL A 181 3.30 -15.18 -4.22
CA VAL A 181 3.18 -15.97 -5.47
C VAL A 181 2.31 -17.21 -5.32
N VAL A 182 2.56 -18.05 -4.31
CA VAL A 182 1.87 -19.34 -4.16
C VAL A 182 0.34 -19.16 -4.03
N PRO A 183 -0.18 -18.34 -3.10
CA PRO A 183 -1.62 -18.11 -3.00
C PRO A 183 -2.17 -17.30 -4.18
N ALA A 184 -1.41 -16.38 -4.80
CA ALA A 184 -1.88 -15.65 -5.98
C ALA A 184 -2.11 -16.57 -7.19
N LEU A 185 -1.23 -17.57 -7.41
CA LEU A 185 -1.39 -18.58 -8.45
C LEU A 185 -2.67 -19.41 -8.29
N TYR A 186 -3.14 -19.55 -7.06
CA TYR A 186 -4.41 -20.22 -6.76
C TYR A 186 -5.61 -19.26 -6.86
N LEU A 187 -5.48 -18.04 -6.34
CA LEU A 187 -6.57 -17.10 -6.17
C LEU A 187 -6.94 -16.39 -7.47
N TYR A 188 -5.96 -15.86 -8.20
CA TYR A 188 -6.21 -15.07 -9.41
C TYR A 188 -7.06 -15.83 -10.45
N PRO A 189 -6.73 -17.09 -10.85
CA PRO A 189 -7.54 -17.80 -11.85
C PRO A 189 -8.96 -18.12 -11.37
N LYS A 190 -9.20 -18.13 -10.06
CA LYS A 190 -10.53 -18.37 -9.49
C LYS A 190 -11.41 -17.14 -9.51
N LEU A 191 -10.82 -15.96 -9.43
CA LEU A 191 -11.51 -14.68 -9.37
C LEU A 191 -11.62 -13.99 -10.73
N HIS A 192 -10.62 -14.17 -11.60
CA HIS A 192 -10.58 -13.59 -12.94
C HIS A 192 -11.80 -13.98 -13.76
N GLY A 193 -12.45 -12.98 -14.35
CA GLY A 193 -13.69 -13.15 -15.10
C GLY A 193 -14.95 -13.30 -14.24
N LYS A 194 -14.84 -13.26 -12.91
CA LYS A 194 -15.98 -13.41 -11.98
C LYS A 194 -16.21 -12.19 -11.11
N VAL A 195 -15.15 -11.55 -10.62
CA VAL A 195 -15.27 -10.41 -9.70
C VAL A 195 -15.48 -9.11 -10.47
N GLU A 196 -14.78 -8.94 -11.58
CA GLU A 196 -14.85 -7.75 -12.44
C GLU A 196 -16.30 -7.49 -12.93
N PRO A 197 -17.03 -8.50 -13.45
CA PRO A 197 -18.41 -8.30 -13.90
C PRO A 197 -19.38 -7.93 -12.77
N LEU A 198 -19.12 -8.36 -11.53
CA LEU A 198 -19.96 -8.00 -10.38
C LEU A 198 -19.86 -6.50 -10.03
N LEU A 199 -18.76 -5.85 -10.38
CA LEU A 199 -18.57 -4.40 -10.26
C LEU A 199 -18.91 -3.65 -11.57
N GLY A 200 -19.42 -4.36 -12.57
CA GLY A 200 -19.76 -3.83 -13.88
C GLY A 200 -18.56 -3.54 -14.79
N MET A 201 -17.40 -4.14 -14.49
CA MET A 201 -16.20 -4.02 -15.30
C MET A 201 -16.06 -5.20 -16.26
N GLU A 202 -15.46 -4.96 -17.42
CA GLU A 202 -15.08 -6.03 -18.33
C GLU A 202 -13.78 -6.68 -17.83
N PRO A 203 -13.72 -8.02 -17.72
CA PRO A 203 -12.49 -8.71 -17.32
C PRO A 203 -11.35 -8.42 -18.30
N PHE A 204 -10.13 -8.34 -17.78
CA PHE A 204 -8.97 -8.20 -18.66
C PHE A 204 -8.71 -9.51 -19.43
N GLU A 205 -9.03 -9.54 -20.72
CA GLU A 205 -8.86 -10.75 -21.55
C GLU A 205 -7.41 -11.00 -21.97
N GLY A 206 -6.60 -9.94 -22.06
CA GLY A 206 -5.21 -10.05 -22.51
C GLY A 206 -5.04 -10.65 -23.91
N GLU A 207 -3.84 -11.13 -24.20
CA GLU A 207 -3.55 -11.84 -25.44
C GLU A 207 -2.67 -13.05 -25.14
N ARG A 208 -3.15 -14.24 -25.50
CA ARG A 208 -2.49 -15.50 -25.16
C ARG A 208 -1.08 -15.56 -25.75
N GLY A 209 -0.09 -15.86 -24.91
CA GLY A 209 1.33 -15.89 -25.26
C GLY A 209 1.99 -14.51 -25.42
N ALA A 210 1.30 -13.42 -25.10
CA ALA A 210 1.89 -12.09 -25.21
C ALA A 210 3.05 -11.88 -24.23
N PRO A 211 4.20 -11.32 -24.69
CA PRO A 211 5.35 -11.10 -23.83
C PRO A 211 5.11 -9.95 -22.86
N MET A 212 5.64 -10.07 -21.63
CA MET A 212 5.58 -9.02 -20.59
C MET A 212 6.05 -7.64 -21.07
N ARG A 213 7.03 -7.60 -21.99
CA ARG A 213 7.57 -6.37 -22.57
C ARG A 213 6.50 -5.50 -23.24
N ARG A 214 5.39 -6.07 -23.71
CA ARG A 214 4.25 -5.31 -24.27
C ARG A 214 3.58 -4.42 -23.22
N GLY A 215 3.58 -4.88 -21.97
CA GLY A 215 3.06 -4.15 -20.82
C GLY A 215 3.99 -3.07 -20.28
N PHE A 216 5.26 -3.09 -20.70
CA PHE A 216 6.27 -2.17 -20.18
C PHE A 216 5.91 -0.73 -20.56
N SER A 217 5.73 0.11 -19.55
CA SER A 217 5.31 1.50 -19.73
C SER A 217 6.34 2.44 -19.14
N GLY A 218 7.08 3.14 -20.00
CA GLY A 218 8.09 4.11 -19.56
C GLY A 218 7.52 5.23 -18.69
N LYS A 219 6.23 5.57 -18.84
CA LYS A 219 5.54 6.52 -17.96
C LYS A 219 5.30 5.98 -16.55
N ALA A 220 4.93 4.70 -16.43
CA ALA A 220 4.74 4.07 -15.12
C ALA A 220 6.10 3.87 -14.43
N LEU A 221 7.13 3.48 -15.18
CA LEU A 221 8.50 3.43 -14.64
C LEU A 221 8.98 4.81 -14.18
N LEU A 222 8.74 5.87 -14.98
CA LEU A 222 9.09 7.23 -14.56
C LEU A 222 8.33 7.65 -13.29
N ALA A 223 7.07 7.24 -13.14
CA ALA A 223 6.30 7.50 -11.93
C ALA A 223 6.95 6.85 -10.70
N VAL A 224 7.39 5.58 -10.81
CA VAL A 224 8.16 4.90 -9.75
C VAL A 224 9.45 5.65 -9.43
N LEU A 225 10.22 6.05 -10.43
CA LEU A 225 11.48 6.79 -10.25
C LEU A 225 11.31 8.19 -9.63
N VAL A 226 10.14 8.81 -9.80
CA VAL A 226 9.80 10.10 -9.17
C VAL A 226 9.21 9.89 -7.78
N ALA A 227 8.43 8.83 -7.57
CA ALA A 227 7.83 8.48 -6.30
C ALA A 227 8.90 8.17 -5.24
N PHE A 228 9.94 7.41 -5.60
CA PHE A 228 11.02 7.04 -4.69
C PHE A 228 11.68 8.22 -3.95
N PRO A 229 12.22 9.26 -4.61
CA PRO A 229 12.80 10.39 -3.90
C PRO A 229 11.77 11.22 -3.11
N LEU A 230 10.49 11.21 -3.51
CA LEU A 230 9.43 11.88 -2.74
C LEU A 230 9.09 11.13 -1.46
N ALA A 231 8.98 9.81 -1.55
CA ALA A 231 8.80 8.91 -0.41
C ALA A 231 9.98 9.04 0.56
N PHE A 232 11.22 8.97 0.04
CA PHE A 232 12.43 9.19 0.84
C PHE A 232 12.42 10.52 1.61
N VAL A 233 12.02 11.61 0.96
CA VAL A 233 11.94 12.93 1.62
C VAL A 233 10.84 12.96 2.67
N ALA A 234 9.70 12.31 2.43
CA ALA A 234 8.61 12.24 3.41
C ALA A 234 9.05 11.46 4.66
N GLU A 235 9.65 10.29 4.45
CA GLU A 235 10.14 9.40 5.51
C GLU A 235 11.28 10.06 6.31
N ALA A 236 12.30 10.59 5.64
CA ALA A 236 13.40 11.30 6.31
C ALA A 236 12.91 12.55 7.05
N ALA A 237 11.83 13.20 6.58
CA ALA A 237 11.22 14.32 7.29
C ALA A 237 10.41 13.87 8.53
N SER A 238 9.86 12.65 8.53
CA SER A 238 9.24 12.02 9.70
C SER A 238 10.27 11.88 10.82
N GLU A 239 11.43 11.28 10.50
CA GLU A 239 12.49 10.96 11.46
C GLU A 239 13.19 12.19 12.05
N VAL A 240 13.47 13.20 11.21
CA VAL A 240 14.22 14.41 11.63
C VAL A 240 13.38 15.33 12.55
N GLY A 241 12.07 15.11 12.67
CA GLY A 241 11.21 15.83 13.63
C GLY A 241 11.13 17.35 13.41
N GLY A 242 11.50 17.84 12.22
CA GLY A 242 11.57 19.26 11.89
C GLY A 242 10.20 19.97 11.81
N ALA A 243 10.20 21.25 11.43
CA ALA A 243 9.07 22.20 11.45
C ALA A 243 7.76 21.80 10.72
N ILE A 244 7.70 20.61 10.11
CA ILE A 244 6.55 20.06 9.38
C ILE A 244 5.90 18.90 10.16
N ASN A 245 6.59 18.29 11.14
CA ASN A 245 6.03 17.18 11.89
C ASN A 245 4.97 17.70 12.88
N VAL A 246 3.70 17.56 12.50
CA VAL A 246 2.58 17.66 13.43
C VAL A 246 2.76 16.51 14.40
N VAL A 247 2.77 16.75 15.71
CA VAL A 247 2.82 15.65 16.68
C VAL A 247 1.55 14.81 16.49
N TRP A 248 1.68 13.66 15.85
CA TRP A 248 0.59 12.75 15.49
C TRP A 248 0.13 11.89 16.68
N GLU A 249 1.05 11.63 17.60
CA GLU A 249 0.78 11.14 18.97
C GLU A 249 0.98 12.24 20.01
N PRO A 250 0.12 13.26 20.04
CA PRO A 250 0.26 14.28 21.04
C PRO A 250 -0.07 13.65 22.39
N GLU A 251 0.83 13.79 23.36
CA GLU A 251 0.62 13.37 24.74
C GLU A 251 -0.44 14.24 25.46
N PHE A 252 -1.52 14.62 24.79
CA PHE A 252 -2.60 15.43 25.33
C PHE A 252 -3.25 14.82 26.56
N LEU A 253 -3.28 13.48 26.66
CA LEU A 253 -3.75 12.82 27.88
C LEU A 253 -2.77 12.99 29.04
N ALA A 254 -1.46 12.96 28.81
CA ALA A 254 -0.47 13.22 29.84
C ALA A 254 -0.43 14.72 30.21
N MET A 255 -0.58 15.60 29.22
CA MET A 255 -0.51 17.06 29.36
C MET A 255 -1.78 17.67 29.97
N TYR A 256 -2.96 17.20 29.57
CA TYR A 256 -4.25 17.79 29.96
C TYR A 256 -5.12 16.86 30.82
N GLY A 257 -4.65 15.63 31.08
CA GLY A 257 -5.34 14.64 31.90
C GLY A 257 -6.51 13.95 31.18
N GLN A 258 -7.13 13.00 31.88
CA GLN A 258 -8.16 12.11 31.34
C GLN A 258 -9.42 12.84 30.84
N ASN A 259 -9.67 14.06 31.30
CA ASN A 259 -10.77 14.91 30.84
C ASN A 259 -10.64 15.30 29.36
N TYR A 260 -9.43 15.25 28.80
CA TYR A 260 -9.18 15.55 27.39
C TYR A 260 -9.91 14.58 26.45
N ILE A 261 -10.25 13.36 26.90
CA ILE A 261 -11.06 12.39 26.12
C ILE A 261 -12.43 12.99 25.73
N ALA A 262 -12.96 13.94 26.49
CA ALA A 262 -14.21 14.61 26.13
C ALA A 262 -14.11 15.42 24.82
N VAL A 263 -12.92 15.92 24.47
CA VAL A 263 -12.69 16.73 23.27
C VAL A 263 -12.98 15.94 21.98
N PRO A 264 -12.34 14.78 21.70
CA PRO A 264 -12.65 13.99 20.50
C PRO A 264 -14.09 13.47 20.50
N ILE A 265 -14.68 13.17 21.66
CA ILE A 265 -16.10 12.77 21.76
C ILE A 265 -17.03 13.90 21.29
N VAL A 266 -16.82 15.12 21.80
CA VAL A 266 -17.65 16.28 21.45
C VAL A 266 -17.48 16.64 19.97
N ILE A 267 -16.24 16.66 19.46
CA ILE A 267 -15.98 16.94 18.05
C ILE A 267 -16.67 15.89 17.16
N SER A 268 -16.54 14.60 17.48
CA SER A 268 -17.18 13.52 16.74
C SER A 268 -18.72 13.65 16.75
N ALA A 269 -19.30 14.00 17.89
CA ALA A 269 -20.74 14.25 18.01
C ALA A 269 -21.21 15.44 17.17
N VAL A 270 -20.43 16.52 17.14
CA VAL A 270 -20.72 17.70 16.30
C VAL A 270 -20.65 17.35 14.82
N VAL A 271 -19.59 16.64 14.38
CA VAL A 271 -19.45 16.19 12.99
C VAL A 271 -20.62 15.29 12.60
N ALA A 272 -20.97 14.30 13.43
CA ALA A 272 -22.10 13.43 13.20
C ALA A 272 -23.43 14.21 13.08
N ALA A 273 -23.66 15.20 13.96
CA ALA A 273 -24.85 16.04 13.92
C ALA A 273 -24.90 16.91 12.65
N VAL A 274 -23.77 17.47 12.21
CA VAL A 274 -23.68 18.26 10.97
C VAL A 274 -23.95 17.38 9.75
N ILE A 275 -23.37 16.18 9.69
CA ILE A 275 -23.61 15.22 8.62
C ILE A 275 -25.08 14.82 8.59
N TRP A 276 -25.67 14.48 9.73
CA TRP A 276 -27.08 14.15 9.86
C TRP A 276 -27.99 15.28 9.40
N TYR A 277 -27.72 16.51 9.84
CA TYR A 277 -28.47 17.69 9.44
C TYR A 277 -28.40 17.93 7.92
N ARG A 278 -27.22 17.76 7.31
CA ARG A 278 -27.07 17.88 5.86
C ARG A 278 -27.78 16.77 5.10
N ALA A 279 -27.67 15.53 5.57
CA ALA A 279 -28.32 14.38 4.94
C ALA A 279 -29.85 14.49 4.95
N THR A 280 -30.41 15.01 6.05
CA THR A 280 -31.86 15.23 6.18
C THR A 280 -32.36 16.37 5.29
N GLN A 281 -31.59 17.44 5.08
CA GLN A 281 -31.98 18.49 4.12
C GLN A 281 -31.98 18.04 2.65
N THR A 282 -31.09 17.12 2.27
CA THR A 282 -31.09 16.55 0.91
C THR A 282 -32.20 15.54 0.67
N ALA A 283 -32.86 15.01 1.70
CA ALA A 283 -33.99 14.09 1.55
C ALA A 283 -35.33 14.79 1.29
N ASP A 284 -35.42 16.09 1.60
CA ASP A 284 -36.59 16.95 1.39
C ASP A 284 -36.55 17.75 0.06
N GLN A 285 -35.56 17.49 -0.82
CA GLN A 285 -35.47 18.00 -2.19
C GLN A 285 -35.65 16.88 -3.21
#